data_AF-A0AAU6AUM6-F1
#
_entry.id   AF-A0AAU6AUM6-F1
#
_cell.length_a   1.000
_cell.length_b   1.000
_cell.length_c   1.000
_cell.angle_alpha   90.00
_cell.angle_beta   90.00
_cell.angle_gamma   90.00
#
_symmetry.space_group_name_H-M   'P 1'
#
loop_
_entity.id
_entity.type
_entity.pdbx_description
1 polymer ?
#
loop_
_entity_poly.entity_id
_entity_poly.type
_entity_poly.pdbx_seq_one_letter_code
_entity_poly.pdbx_strand_id
1 'polypeptide(L)'
;MLSHHDRSELEKIERWFEASDPELVAALREGRPARGRGLVTVLLVSLDVAAIALLVAGLATTSPALTLCALLAAAGGVTGHLVRRHHRL
;
A
#
# COMPACT_ATOMS: atom_id res chain seq x y z
N MET A 1 -33.06 -6.71 -7.54
CA MET A 1 -32.60 -6.41 -8.90
C MET A 1 -32.77 -4.91 -9.09
N LEU A 2 -31.72 -4.19 -9.52
CA LEU A 2 -31.77 -2.74 -9.70
C LEU A 2 -32.88 -2.36 -10.69
N SER A 3 -33.57 -1.23 -10.42
CA SER A 3 -34.62 -0.74 -11.30
C SER A 3 -34.02 -0.27 -12.64
N HIS A 4 -34.84 -0.16 -13.68
CA HIS A 4 -34.37 0.31 -14.98
C HIS A 4 -33.84 1.75 -14.91
N HIS A 5 -34.41 2.56 -14.02
CA HIS A 5 -33.94 3.92 -13.75
C HIS A 5 -32.56 3.92 -13.11
N ASP A 6 -32.33 3.05 -12.12
CA ASP A 6 -31.04 2.94 -11.43
C ASP A 6 -29.92 2.55 -12.39
N ARG A 7 -30.22 1.67 -13.37
CA ARG A 7 -29.27 1.31 -14.43
C ARG A 7 -28.92 2.50 -15.32
N SER A 8 -29.90 3.32 -15.67
CA SER A 8 -29.68 4.50 -16.53
C SER A 8 -28.81 5.56 -15.85
N GLU A 9 -28.92 5.72 -14.53
CA GLU A 9 -28.08 6.64 -13.76
C GLU A 9 -26.65 6.11 -13.65
N LEU A 10 -26.48 4.80 -13.44
CA LEU A 10 -25.17 4.15 -13.46
C LEU A 10 -24.46 4.32 -14.81
N GLU A 11 -25.16 4.15 -15.92
CA GLU A 11 -24.59 4.36 -17.26
C GLU A 11 -24.17 5.82 -17.51
N LYS A 12 -24.81 6.80 -16.85
CA LYS A 12 -24.38 8.21 -16.93
C LYS A 12 -23.09 8.43 -16.14
N ILE A 13 -23.00 7.83 -14.95
CA ILE A 13 -21.80 7.91 -14.10
C ILE A 13 -20.61 7.23 -14.80
N GLU A 14 -20.81 6.05 -15.39
CA GLU A 14 -19.76 5.32 -16.11
C GLU A 14 -19.24 6.13 -17.31
N ARG A 15 -20.13 6.68 -18.14
CA ARG A 15 -19.75 7.55 -19.27
C ARG A 15 -19.01 8.81 -18.83
N TRP A 16 -19.40 9.39 -17.70
CA TRP A 16 -18.72 10.56 -17.14
C TRP A 16 -17.31 10.21 -16.65
N PHE A 17 -17.13 9.05 -16.02
CA PHE A 17 -15.82 8.53 -15.62
C PHE A 17 -14.93 8.18 -16.82
N GLU A 18 -15.48 7.51 -17.84
CA GLU A 18 -14.76 7.19 -19.09
C GLU A 18 -14.23 8.44 -19.79
N ALA A 19 -15.00 9.53 -19.78
CA ALA A 19 -14.60 10.80 -20.39
C ALA A 19 -13.58 11.58 -19.54
N SER A 20 -13.64 11.47 -18.21
CA SER A 20 -12.83 12.29 -17.30
C SER A 20 -11.50 11.65 -16.92
N ASP A 21 -11.46 10.33 -16.76
CA ASP A 21 -10.25 9.59 -16.35
C ASP A 21 -10.23 8.18 -16.97
N PRO A 22 -9.75 8.05 -18.23
CA PRO A 22 -9.71 6.77 -18.93
C PRO A 22 -8.71 5.78 -18.32
N GLU A 23 -7.67 6.25 -17.63
CA GLU A 23 -6.71 5.38 -16.94
C GLU A 23 -7.36 4.72 -15.73
N LEU A 24 -8.17 5.45 -14.96
CA LEU A 24 -8.92 4.92 -13.83
C LEU A 24 -9.94 3.87 -14.26
N VAL A 25 -10.66 4.09 -15.37
CA VAL A 25 -11.61 3.09 -15.90
C VAL A 25 -10.88 1.83 -16.37
N ALA A 26 -9.73 1.97 -17.03
CA ALA A 26 -8.90 0.83 -17.42
C ALA A 26 -8.42 0.04 -16.20
N ALA A 27 -7.98 0.73 -15.14
CA ALA A 27 -7.55 0.09 -13.89
C ALA A 27 -8.68 -0.66 -13.18
N LEU A 28 -9.90 -0.11 -13.18
CA LEU A 28 -11.10 -0.74 -12.63
C LEU A 28 -11.54 -1.96 -13.45
N ARG A 29 -11.56 -1.85 -14.78
CA ARG A 29 -11.95 -2.94 -15.70
C ARG A 29 -11.00 -4.12 -15.68
N GLU A 30 -9.69 -3.88 -15.59
CA GLU A 30 -8.72 -4.97 -15.58
C GLU A 30 -8.67 -5.71 -14.23
N GLY A 31 -9.36 -5.24 -13.19
CA GLY A 31 -9.29 -5.82 -11.85
C GLY A 31 -7.86 -5.85 -11.30
N ARG A 32 -6.95 -5.07 -11.90
CA ARG A 32 -5.52 -5.15 -11.60
C ARG A 32 -5.28 -4.49 -10.27
N PRO A 33 -4.66 -5.19 -9.29
CA PRO A 33 -4.26 -4.54 -8.05
C PRO A 33 -3.35 -3.38 -8.41
N ALA A 34 -3.68 -2.17 -7.93
CA ALA A 34 -2.94 -0.95 -8.21
C ALA A 34 -1.43 -1.24 -8.20
N ARG A 35 -0.73 -0.89 -9.28
CA ARG A 35 0.69 -1.21 -9.53
C ARG A 35 1.60 -0.88 -8.32
N GLY A 36 1.17 0.04 -7.46
CA GLY A 36 1.77 0.36 -6.16
C GLY A 36 1.78 -0.76 -5.11
N ARG A 37 0.90 -1.78 -5.14
CA ARG A 37 0.89 -2.87 -4.14
C ARG A 37 2.17 -3.68 -4.15
N GLY A 38 2.78 -3.90 -5.31
CA GLY A 38 4.08 -4.57 -5.42
C GLY A 38 5.20 -3.73 -4.82
N LEU A 39 5.29 -2.47 -5.24
CA LEU A 39 6.31 -1.53 -4.78
C LEU A 39 6.25 -1.27 -3.27
N VAL A 40 5.06 -1.13 -2.70
CA VAL A 40 4.86 -1.02 -1.24
C VAL A 40 5.33 -2.28 -0.52
N THR A 41 5.17 -3.46 -1.11
CA THR A 41 5.72 -4.71 -0.52
C THR A 41 7.23 -4.66 -0.46
N VAL A 42 7.85 -4.32 -1.58
CA VAL A 42 9.32 -4.27 -1.69
C VAL A 42 9.87 -3.25 -0.70
N LEU A 43 9.23 -2.07 -0.59
CA LEU A 43 9.60 -1.04 0.37
C LEU A 43 9.51 -1.55 1.82
N LEU A 44 8.39 -2.16 2.22
CA LEU A 44 8.23 -2.67 3.59
C LEU A 44 9.24 -3.77 3.91
N VAL A 45 9.47 -4.72 2.99
CA VAL A 45 10.47 -5.77 3.18
C VAL A 45 11.87 -5.17 3.27
N SER A 46 12.21 -4.19 2.44
CA SER A 46 13.51 -3.52 2.51
C SER A 46 13.72 -2.77 3.83
N LEU A 47 12.65 -2.16 4.37
CA LEU A 47 12.68 -1.49 5.66
C LEU A 47 12.90 -2.47 6.81
N ASP A 48 12.23 -3.63 6.77
CA ASP A 48 12.42 -4.70 7.77
C ASP A 48 13.87 -5.23 7.75
N VAL A 49 14.44 -5.46 6.56
CA VAL A 49 15.84 -5.88 6.40
C VAL A 49 16.80 -4.82 6.95
N ALA A 50 16.56 -3.55 6.64
CA ALA A 50 17.38 -2.45 7.17
C ALA A 50 17.29 -2.34 8.69
N ALA A 51 16.09 -2.51 9.27
CA ALA A 51 15.90 -2.50 10.72
C ALA A 51 16.71 -3.60 11.40
N ILE A 52 16.70 -4.84 10.86
CA ILE A 52 17.49 -5.96 11.38
C ILE A 52 18.98 -5.66 11.28
N ALA A 53 19.45 -5.17 10.13
CA ALA A 53 20.86 -4.84 9.93
C ALA A 53 21.34 -3.76 10.91
N LEU A 54 20.55 -2.70 11.09
CA LEU A 54 20.84 -1.63 12.06
C LEU A 54 20.83 -2.15 13.50
N LEU A 55 19.93 -3.06 13.84
CA LEU A 55 19.87 -3.64 15.19
C LEU A 55 21.13 -4.46 15.48
N VAL A 56 21.53 -5.34 14.55
CA VAL A 56 22.75 -6.14 14.67
C VAL A 56 23.98 -5.25 14.77
N ALA A 57 24.08 -4.22 13.93
CA ALA A 57 25.18 -3.26 13.98
C ALA A 57 25.19 -2.47 15.29
N GLY A 58 24.04 -2.02 15.79
CA GLY A 58 23.90 -1.29 17.05
C GLY A 58 24.30 -2.14 18.26
N LEU A 59 23.91 -3.41 18.28
CA LEU A 59 24.32 -4.36 19.31
C LEU A 59 25.82 -4.66 19.24
N ALA A 60 26.36 -4.92 18.06
CA ALA A 60 27.79 -5.21 17.88
C ALA A 60 28.69 -4.02 18.25
N THR A 61 28.25 -2.80 17.94
CA THR A 61 28.98 -1.55 18.23
C THR A 61 28.62 -0.95 19.59
N THR A 62 27.66 -1.54 20.32
CA THR A 62 27.07 -0.97 21.54
C THR A 62 26.59 0.49 21.34
N SER A 63 26.16 0.83 20.13
CA SER A 63 25.75 2.18 19.75
C SER A 63 24.26 2.39 20.01
N PRO A 64 23.87 3.25 20.98
CA PRO A 64 22.47 3.51 21.27
C PRO A 64 21.72 4.15 20.09
N ALA A 65 22.42 4.96 19.29
CA ALA A 65 21.85 5.64 18.13
C ALA A 65 21.40 4.65 17.05
N LEU A 66 22.25 3.66 16.72
CA LEU A 66 21.90 2.63 15.74
C LEU A 66 20.74 1.76 16.23
N THR A 67 20.74 1.38 17.51
CA THR A 67 19.65 0.62 18.13
C THR A 67 18.33 1.41 18.10
N LEU A 68 18.37 2.71 18.37
CA LEU A 68 17.17 3.56 18.29
C LEU A 68 16.65 3.67 16.85
N CYS A 69 17.54 3.86 15.86
CA CYS A 69 17.16 3.87 14.45
C CYS A 69 16.52 2.54 14.02
N ALA A 70 17.06 1.41 14.48
CA ALA A 70 16.49 0.10 14.21
C ALA A 70 15.07 -0.05 14.77
N LEU A 71 14.84 0.40 16.01
CA LEU A 71 13.51 0.38 16.64
C LEU A 71 12.48 1.23 15.89
N LEU A 72 12.87 2.44 15.47
CA LEU A 72 12.00 3.32 14.69
C LEU A 72 11.67 2.72 13.32
N ALA A 73 12.66 2.14 12.64
CA ALA A 73 12.45 1.45 11.36
C ALA A 73 11.50 0.25 11.52
N ALA A 74 11.69 -0.57 12.55
CA ALA A 74 10.81 -1.69 12.86
C ALA A 74 9.38 -1.24 13.19
N ALA A 75 9.21 -0.17 13.97
CA ALA A 75 7.89 0.39 14.28
C ALA A 75 7.15 0.88 13.03
N GLY A 76 7.88 1.54 12.11
CA GLY A 76 7.35 1.94 10.80
C GLY A 76 6.97 0.75 9.91
N GLY A 77 7.79 -0.31 9.91
CA GLY A 77 7.48 -1.56 9.21
C GLY A 77 6.18 -2.19 9.73
N VAL A 78 6.04 -2.32 11.05
CA VAL A 78 4.84 -2.90 11.69
C VAL A 78 3.58 -2.11 11.36
N THR A 79 3.60 -0.78 11.50
CA THR A 79 2.44 0.06 11.15
C THR A 79 2.11 -0.05 9.66
N GLY A 80 3.11 -0.05 8.78
CA GLY A 80 2.93 -0.27 7.35
C GLY A 80 2.27 -1.62 7.02
N HIS A 81 2.70 -2.70 7.67
CA HIS A 81 2.09 -4.03 7.51
C HIS A 81 0.66 -4.07 8.06
N LEU A 82 0.37 -3.42 9.18
CA LEU A 82 -0.97 -3.35 9.78
C LEU A 82 -1.96 -2.61 8.88
N VAL A 83 -1.62 -1.41 8.42
CA VAL A 83 -2.44 -0.62 7.49
C VAL A 83 -2.73 -1.43 6.23
N ARG A 84 -1.72 -2.14 5.74
CA ARG A 84 -1.87 -2.98 4.55
C ARG A 84 -2.74 -4.21 4.78
N ARG A 85 -2.71 -4.83 5.96
CA ARG A 85 -3.65 -5.89 6.33
C ARG A 85 -5.08 -5.37 6.42
N HIS A 86 -5.26 -4.16 6.94
CA HIS A 86 -6.58 -3.54 7.07
C HIS A 86 -7.22 -3.20 5.71
N HIS A 87 -6.44 -2.87 4.68
CA HIS A 87 -6.92 -2.69 3.30
C HIS A 87 -7.18 -4.00 2.53
N ARG A 88 -6.94 -5.17 3.14
CA ARG A 88 -7.20 -6.48 2.51
C ARG A 88 -8.46 -7.19 3.04
N LEU A 89 -9.05 -6.71 4.14
CA LEU A 89 -10.32 -7.17 4.70
C LEU A 89 -11.48 -6.33 4.13
#